data_AF-A0A6I4IME0-F1
#
_entry.id   AF-A0A6I4IME0-F1
#
_cell.length_a   1.000
_cell.length_b   1.000
_cell.length_c   1.000
_cell.angle_alpha   90.00
_cell.angle_beta   90.00
_cell.angle_gamma   90.00
#
_symmetry.space_group_name_H-M   'P 1'
#
loop_
_entity.id
_entity.type
_entity.pdbx_description
1 polymer ?
#
loop_
_entity_poly.entity_id
_entity_poly.type
_entity_poly.pdbx_seq_one_letter_code
_entity_poly.pdbx_strand_id
1 'polypeptide(L)'
;MTTTTTKFRDVEIRAPRGTELTAKSWLTEAPLRMLMNNLDPDVAENPKELVVYGGIGRAARNWECFDKIVDTLKNLETDETLLVQSGKPVGVFKTHKDAPRVLIANSNLVPHWA
;
A
#
# COMPACT_ATOMS: atom_id res chain seq x y z
N MET A 1 -24.26 -4.82 -4.37
CA MET A 1 -23.48 -5.52 -5.42
C MET A 1 -22.14 -5.88 -4.80
N THR A 2 -21.89 -7.16 -4.57
CA THR A 2 -20.58 -7.65 -4.07
C THR A 2 -19.58 -7.56 -5.22
N THR A 3 -18.73 -6.53 -5.22
CA THR A 3 -17.56 -6.47 -6.11
C THR A 3 -16.66 -7.66 -5.77
N THR A 4 -16.52 -8.59 -6.70
CA THR A 4 -15.62 -9.74 -6.56
C THR A 4 -14.20 -9.22 -6.42
N THR A 5 -13.64 -9.32 -5.21
CA THR A 5 -12.30 -8.76 -4.92
C THR A 5 -11.24 -9.71 -5.47
N THR A 6 -10.70 -9.38 -6.65
CA THR A 6 -9.65 -10.18 -7.29
C THR A 6 -8.26 -9.87 -6.71
N LYS A 7 -7.44 -10.92 -6.59
CA LYS A 7 -6.00 -10.80 -6.31
C LYS A 7 -5.16 -10.81 -7.58
N PHE A 8 -5.71 -11.21 -8.72
CA PHE A 8 -5.03 -11.21 -10.00
C PHE A 8 -5.45 -10.01 -10.85
N ARG A 9 -4.48 -9.32 -11.45
CA ARG A 9 -4.67 -8.29 -12.48
C ARG A 9 -3.43 -8.30 -13.38
N ASP A 10 -3.66 -8.36 -14.69
CA ASP A 10 -2.59 -8.38 -15.69
C ASP A 10 -2.11 -6.96 -16.02
N VAL A 11 -1.29 -6.39 -15.12
CA VAL A 11 -0.68 -5.07 -15.26
C VAL A 11 0.75 -5.09 -14.74
N GLU A 12 1.58 -4.19 -15.26
CA GLU A 12 2.91 -3.92 -14.72
C GLU A 12 2.85 -2.65 -13.86
N ILE A 13 3.33 -2.74 -12.63
CA ILE A 13 3.44 -1.61 -11.71
C ILE A 13 4.92 -1.27 -11.58
N ARG A 14 5.27 0.01 -11.68
CA ARG A 14 6.63 0.50 -11.40
C ARG A 14 6.54 1.78 -10.62
N ALA A 15 7.51 2.03 -9.74
CA ALA A 15 7.50 3.28 -9.00
C ALA A 15 7.82 4.49 -9.91
N PRO A 16 7.10 5.61 -9.75
CA PRO A 16 7.49 6.88 -10.35
C PRO A 16 8.96 7.22 -10.07
N ARG A 17 9.61 7.87 -11.05
CA ARG A 17 11.04 8.26 -11.00
C ARG A 17 11.17 9.77 -11.15
N GLY A 18 12.36 10.30 -10.84
CA GLY A 18 12.63 11.74 -10.91
C GLY A 18 12.09 12.52 -9.70
N THR A 19 12.12 13.85 -9.81
CA THR A 19 11.82 14.78 -8.71
C THR A 19 10.39 15.29 -8.69
N GLU A 20 9.57 14.96 -9.69
CA GLU A 20 8.16 15.35 -9.76
C GLU A 20 7.32 14.52 -8.78
N LEU A 21 6.43 15.16 -8.05
CA LEU A 21 5.58 14.53 -7.04
C LEU A 21 4.23 14.11 -7.65
N THR A 22 3.77 12.90 -7.30
CA THR A 22 2.38 12.46 -7.56
C THR A 22 1.48 12.69 -6.34
N ALA A 23 2.03 12.61 -5.13
CA ALA A 23 1.39 12.92 -3.86
C ALA A 23 1.69 14.35 -3.39
N LYS A 24 1.03 14.79 -2.31
CA LYS A 24 1.14 16.17 -1.79
C LYS A 24 2.50 16.53 -1.17
N SER A 25 3.32 15.56 -0.81
CA SER A 25 4.63 15.79 -0.19
C SER A 25 5.57 14.61 -0.40
N TRP A 26 6.87 14.81 -0.21
CA TRP A 26 7.83 13.70 -0.23
C TRP A 26 7.54 12.61 0.82
N LEU A 27 6.97 12.98 1.97
CA LEU A 27 6.64 12.03 3.04
C LEU A 27 5.46 11.11 2.68
N THR A 28 4.60 11.52 1.73
CA THR A 28 3.49 10.70 1.21
C THR A 28 3.82 10.08 -0.15
N GLU A 29 4.68 10.71 -0.94
CA GLU A 29 5.24 10.17 -2.18
C GLU A 29 6.15 8.97 -1.92
N ALA A 30 6.99 9.02 -0.88
CA ALA A 30 7.91 7.94 -0.54
C ALA A 30 7.20 6.60 -0.31
N PRO A 31 6.19 6.47 0.58
CA PRO A 31 5.47 5.22 0.74
C PRO A 31 4.69 4.81 -0.52
N LEU A 32 4.21 5.75 -1.33
CA LEU A 32 3.58 5.46 -2.62
C LEU A 32 4.57 4.78 -3.58
N ARG A 33 5.76 5.36 -3.75
CA ARG A 33 6.81 4.78 -4.60
C ARG A 33 7.27 3.43 -4.04
N MET A 34 7.49 3.31 -2.74
CA MET A 34 7.94 2.05 -2.15
C MET A 34 6.89 0.93 -2.29
N LEU A 35 5.60 1.26 -2.16
CA LEU A 35 4.52 0.31 -2.44
C LEU A 35 4.55 -0.18 -3.90
N MET A 36 4.71 0.75 -4.86
CA MET A 36 4.77 0.42 -6.28
C MET A 36 6.06 -0.35 -6.63
N ASN A 37 7.18 -0.02 -5.99
CA ASN A 37 8.46 -0.71 -6.18
C ASN A 37 8.41 -2.17 -5.70
N ASN A 38 7.69 -2.44 -4.60
CA ASN A 38 7.45 -3.81 -4.14
C ASN A 38 6.68 -4.67 -5.17
N LEU A 39 6.05 -4.07 -6.18
CA LEU A 39 5.31 -4.76 -7.23
C LEU A 39 5.94 -4.59 -8.61
N ASP A 40 7.18 -4.09 -8.65
CA ASP A 40 7.93 -3.98 -9.89
C ASP A 40 8.26 -5.39 -10.43
N PRO A 41 8.03 -5.68 -11.73
CA PRO A 41 8.36 -6.97 -12.34
C PRO A 41 9.83 -7.40 -12.17
N ASP A 42 10.75 -6.45 -11.99
CA ASP A 42 12.16 -6.74 -11.77
C ASP A 42 12.50 -6.96 -10.27
N VAL A 43 11.52 -6.82 -9.38
CA VAL A 43 11.67 -6.90 -7.91
C VAL A 43 10.83 -8.02 -7.30
N ALA A 44 9.57 -8.15 -7.71
CA ALA A 44 8.59 -9.05 -7.12
C ALA A 44 8.56 -10.43 -7.79
N GLU A 45 8.40 -11.48 -6.99
CA GLU A 45 8.29 -12.86 -7.49
C GLU A 45 7.01 -13.10 -8.32
N ASN A 46 5.87 -12.53 -7.91
CA ASN A 46 4.61 -12.62 -8.68
C ASN A 46 3.73 -11.36 -8.48
N PRO A 47 4.07 -10.24 -9.12
CA PRO A 47 3.42 -8.95 -8.89
C PRO A 47 1.95 -8.90 -9.33
N LYS A 48 1.56 -9.69 -10.34
CA LYS A 48 0.16 -9.74 -10.83
C LYS A 48 -0.80 -10.27 -9.76
N GLU A 49 -0.29 -11.06 -8.82
CA GLU A 49 -1.00 -11.53 -7.62
C GLU A 49 -0.71 -10.72 -6.35
N LEU A 50 -0.03 -9.58 -6.49
CA LEU A 50 0.47 -8.71 -5.43
C LEU A 50 1.56 -9.35 -4.54
N VAL A 51 2.11 -10.52 -4.93
CA VAL A 51 3.10 -11.28 -4.16
C VAL A 51 4.49 -10.70 -4.41
N VAL A 52 5.19 -10.35 -3.33
CA VAL A 52 6.53 -9.75 -3.37
C VAL A 52 7.59 -10.84 -3.25
N TYR A 53 7.64 -11.55 -2.12
CA TYR A 53 8.54 -12.67 -1.86
C TYR A 53 8.01 -13.52 -0.69
N GLY A 54 8.68 -14.64 -0.38
CA GLY A 54 8.40 -15.42 0.83
C GLY A 54 7.06 -16.15 0.79
N GLY A 55 6.77 -16.86 -0.31
CA GLY A 55 5.52 -17.58 -0.49
C GLY A 55 4.37 -16.65 -0.87
N ILE A 56 3.47 -16.36 0.08
CA ILE A 56 2.26 -15.54 -0.17
C ILE A 56 2.34 -14.14 0.44
N GLY A 57 3.54 -13.66 0.77
CA GLY A 57 3.79 -12.31 1.27
C GLY A 57 3.40 -11.26 0.22
N ARG A 58 2.36 -10.47 0.50
CA ARG A 58 1.79 -9.51 -0.45
C ARG A 58 1.98 -8.06 -0.05
N ALA A 59 2.08 -7.17 -1.04
CA ALA A 59 2.16 -5.72 -0.83
C ALA A 59 0.82 -5.09 -0.39
N ALA A 60 -0.31 -5.66 -0.85
CA ALA A 60 -1.66 -5.28 -0.47
C ALA A 60 -2.58 -6.51 -0.41
N ARG A 61 -3.74 -6.39 0.24
CA ARG A 61 -4.64 -7.54 0.46
C ARG A 61 -5.21 -8.13 -0.83
N ASN A 62 -5.56 -7.24 -1.75
CA ASN A 62 -6.14 -7.48 -3.06
C ASN A 62 -6.05 -6.18 -3.88
N TRP A 63 -6.43 -6.22 -5.16
CA TRP A 63 -6.24 -5.07 -6.04
C TRP A 63 -7.09 -3.85 -5.68
N GLU A 64 -8.31 -4.06 -5.17
CA GLU A 64 -9.14 -2.95 -4.66
C GLU A 64 -8.43 -2.22 -3.52
N CYS A 65 -7.81 -2.96 -2.60
CA CYS A 65 -7.05 -2.37 -1.51
C CYS A 65 -5.79 -1.66 -2.02
N PHE A 66 -5.08 -2.22 -3.00
CA PHE A 66 -3.93 -1.54 -3.62
C PHE A 66 -4.34 -0.20 -4.23
N ASP A 67 -5.37 -0.20 -5.07
CA ASP A 67 -5.88 1.01 -5.73
C ASP A 67 -6.27 2.06 -4.70
N LYS A 68 -6.94 1.63 -3.61
CA LYS A 68 -7.37 2.55 -2.57
C LYS A 68 -6.21 3.07 -1.71
N ILE A 69 -5.15 2.28 -1.47
CA ILE A 69 -3.94 2.78 -0.80
C ILE A 69 -3.27 3.84 -1.67
N VAL A 70 -3.11 3.58 -2.97
CA VAL A 70 -2.52 4.52 -3.92
C VAL A 70 -3.31 5.83 -3.95
N ASP A 71 -4.63 5.76 -4.12
CA ASP A 71 -5.53 6.92 -4.10
C ASP A 71 -5.43 7.69 -2.77
N THR A 72 -5.40 6.97 -1.65
CA THR A 72 -5.31 7.60 -0.33
C THR A 72 -3.97 8.30 -0.12
N LEU A 73 -2.84 7.68 -0.48
CA LEU A 73 -1.51 8.28 -0.35
C LEU A 73 -1.33 9.53 -1.21
N LYS A 74 -1.92 9.56 -2.43
CA LYS A 74 -1.92 10.75 -3.28
C LYS A 74 -2.63 11.94 -2.64
N ASN A 75 -3.69 11.67 -1.87
CA ASN A 75 -4.56 12.68 -1.28
C ASN A 75 -4.26 12.98 0.20
N LEU A 76 -3.43 12.18 0.87
CA LEU A 76 -3.13 12.29 2.30
C LEU A 76 -2.44 13.62 2.64
N GLU A 77 -2.97 14.34 3.62
CA GLU A 77 -2.39 15.60 4.08
C GLU A 77 -1.15 15.40 4.96
N THR A 78 -0.36 16.47 5.10
CA THR A 78 0.91 16.44 5.86
C THR A 78 0.73 16.21 7.36
N ASP A 79 -0.46 16.44 7.90
CA ASP A 79 -0.83 16.23 9.31
C ASP A 79 -1.84 15.08 9.48
N GLU A 80 -1.94 14.19 8.49
CA GLU A 80 -2.77 12.99 8.53
C GLU A 80 -1.93 11.71 8.58
N THR A 81 -2.54 10.64 9.08
CA THR A 81 -1.94 9.30 9.13
C THR A 81 -2.93 8.27 8.58
N LEU A 82 -2.49 7.52 7.57
CA LEU A 82 -3.19 6.36 7.02
C LEU A 82 -2.95 5.11 7.89
N LEU A 83 -4.03 4.42 8.26
CA LEU A 83 -3.96 3.10 8.89
C LEU A 83 -4.14 2.00 7.85
N VAL A 84 -3.14 1.12 7.71
CA VAL A 84 -3.19 -0.07 6.87
C VAL A 84 -3.25 -1.32 7.76
N GLN A 85 -4.35 -2.05 7.68
CA GLN A 85 -4.58 -3.28 8.43
C GLN A 85 -4.54 -4.47 7.47
N SER A 86 -3.58 -5.39 7.65
CA SER A 86 -3.37 -6.56 6.78
C SER A 86 -3.55 -6.23 5.30
N GLY A 87 -2.80 -5.23 4.82
CA GLY A 87 -2.81 -4.74 3.44
C GLY A 87 -4.09 -4.04 2.95
N LYS A 88 -4.99 -3.61 3.84
CA LYS A 88 -6.21 -2.83 3.52
C LYS A 88 -6.11 -1.42 4.14
N PRO A 89 -6.40 -0.33 3.39
CA PRO A 89 -6.50 1.01 3.96
C PRO A 89 -7.83 1.13 4.72
N VAL A 90 -7.78 1.21 6.04
CA VAL A 90 -9.00 1.14 6.89
C VAL A 90 -9.44 2.48 7.46
N GLY A 91 -8.58 3.49 7.45
CA GLY A 91 -8.95 4.82 7.91
C GLY A 91 -7.80 5.82 7.78
N VAL A 92 -8.17 7.10 7.77
CA VAL A 92 -7.25 8.24 7.85
C VAL A 92 -7.67 9.06 9.04
N PHE A 93 -6.72 9.45 9.87
CA PHE A 93 -6.96 10.27 11.04
C PHE A 93 -6.00 11.45 11.06
N LYS A 94 -6.50 12.59 11.55
CA LYS A 94 -5.66 13.75 11.82
C LYS A 94 -4.71 13.44 12.98
N THR A 95 -3.44 13.74 12.77
CA THR A 95 -2.36 13.63 13.75
C THR A 95 -1.58 14.96 13.79
N HIS A 96 -0.32 14.98 13.38
CA HIS A 96 0.52 16.16 13.25
C HIS A 96 1.68 15.89 12.29
N LYS A 97 2.34 16.95 11.80
CA LYS A 97 3.41 16.85 10.79
C LYS A 97 4.56 15.89 11.14
N ASP A 98 4.90 15.79 12.42
CA ASP A 98 6.00 14.94 12.90
C ASP A 98 5.59 13.48 13.16
N ALA A 99 4.30 13.14 13.05
CA ALA A 99 3.82 11.77 13.15
C ALA A 99 4.12 10.98 11.86
N PRO A 100 4.11 9.63 11.91
CA PRO A 100 4.19 8.81 10.71
C PRO A 100 3.02 9.07 9.77
N ARG A 101 3.26 9.11 8.46
CA ARG A 101 2.19 9.21 7.44
C ARG A 101 1.41 7.90 7.27
N VAL A 102 2.02 6.76 7.59
CA VAL A 102 1.39 5.45 7.48
C VAL A 102 1.73 4.60 8.69
N LEU A 103 0.72 3.99 9.31
CA LEU A 103 0.88 2.95 10.33
C LEU A 103 0.36 1.63 9.77
N ILE A 104 1.16 0.56 9.90
CA ILE A 104 0.88 -0.74 9.28
C ILE A 104 0.86 -1.83 10.35
N ALA A 105 -0.21 -2.61 10.39
CA ALA A 105 -0.34 -3.81 11.23
C ALA A 105 -0.84 -4.98 10.37
N ASN A 106 0.06 -5.91 10.02
CA ASN A 106 -0.22 -7.01 9.11
C ASN A 106 -0.13 -8.36 9.82
N SER A 107 -1.10 -9.24 9.56
CA SER A 107 -1.08 -10.66 9.95
C SER A 107 -1.03 -10.95 11.45
N ASN A 108 -1.22 -9.93 12.29
CA ASN A 108 -1.36 -10.12 13.73
C ASN A 108 -2.63 -10.92 14.03
N LEU A 109 -2.45 -12.04 14.73
CA LEU A 109 -3.51 -12.88 15.28
C LEU A 109 -3.32 -12.94 16.79
N VAL A 110 -4.42 -13.14 17.53
CA VAL A 110 -4.33 -13.38 18.97
C VAL A 110 -3.53 -14.68 19.20
N PRO A 111 -2.60 -14.77 20.18
CA PRO A 111 -1.59 -15.84 20.21
C PRO A 111 -2.13 -17.28 20.17
N HIS A 112 -3.34 -17.53 20.68
CA HIS A 112 -3.96 -18.84 20.63
C HIS A 112 -4.34 -19.30 19.20
N TRP A 113 -4.42 -18.37 18.24
CA TRP A 113 -4.80 -18.60 16.85
C TRP A 113 -3.70 -18.21 15.84
N ALA A 114 -2.49 -17.92 16.32
CA ALA A 114 -1.35 -17.51 15.47
C ALA A 114 -0.65 -18.71 14.84
#